data_AF-A0A2E0WBG1-F1
#
_entry.id   AF-A0A2E0WBG1-F1
#
_cell.length_a   1.000
_cell.length_b   1.000
_cell.length_c   1.000
_cell.angle_alpha   90.00
_cell.angle_beta   90.00
_cell.angle_gamma   90.00
#
_symmetry.space_group_name_H-M   'P 1'
#
loop_
_entity.id
_entity.type
_entity.pdbx_description
1 polymer ?
#
loop_
_entity_poly.entity_id
_entity_poly.type
_entity_poly.pdbx_seq_one_letter_code
_entity_poly.pdbx_strand_id
1 'polypeptide(L)'
;MPQQPLAQVPKDATWQWQDSGACREADDTLFFHPPNERGLARLRRDRAAKAVCSRCPVRIECADYAIRSREPYGVWGGLTEEDRERIYARIAIAEYPRQRGEGADMCSDEIAAAISARSLGIA
;
A
#
# COMPACT_ATOMS: atom_id res chain seq x y z
N MET A 1 -16.16 13.32 -6.69
CA MET A 1 -14.87 12.62 -6.95
C MET A 1 -14.53 12.83 -8.42
N PRO A 2 -13.37 13.41 -8.78
CA PRO A 2 -13.05 13.60 -10.19
C PRO A 2 -12.81 12.24 -10.84
N GLN A 3 -13.60 11.95 -11.88
CA GLN A 3 -13.53 10.70 -12.63
C GLN A 3 -12.32 10.74 -13.56
N GLN A 4 -11.19 10.18 -13.14
CA GLN A 4 -10.12 9.84 -14.07
C GLN A 4 -10.56 8.62 -14.91
N PRO A 5 -10.31 8.61 -16.24
CA PRO A 5 -10.62 7.46 -17.09
C PRO A 5 -9.81 6.26 -16.63
N LEU A 6 -10.50 5.16 -16.32
CA LEU A 6 -9.93 3.93 -15.79
C LEU A 6 -8.79 3.43 -16.70
N ALA A 7 -7.55 3.66 -16.29
CA ALA A 7 -6.44 2.81 -16.69
C ALA A 7 -6.87 1.38 -16.36
N GLN A 8 -6.86 0.52 -17.37
CA GLN A 8 -7.55 -0.77 -17.40
C GLN A 8 -7.42 -1.54 -16.09
N VAL A 9 -8.49 -1.50 -15.29
CA VAL A 9 -8.60 -2.28 -14.06
C VAL A 9 -8.47 -3.76 -14.44
N PRO A 10 -7.54 -4.52 -13.84
CA PRO A 10 -7.36 -5.94 -14.14
C PRO A 10 -8.69 -6.71 -14.03
N LYS A 11 -8.97 -7.64 -14.95
CA LYS A 11 -10.25 -8.39 -14.99
C LYS A 11 -10.51 -9.24 -13.73
N ASP A 12 -9.47 -9.50 -12.96
CA ASP A 12 -9.44 -10.16 -11.64
C ASP A 12 -9.52 -9.17 -10.46
N ALA A 13 -9.85 -7.90 -10.71
CA ALA A 13 -10.28 -6.94 -9.70
C ALA A 13 -11.68 -7.25 -9.19
N THR A 14 -11.99 -8.52 -8.89
CA THR A 14 -13.10 -8.80 -7.99
C THR A 14 -12.75 -8.14 -6.65
N TRP A 15 -13.45 -7.04 -6.37
CA TRP A 15 -13.31 -6.11 -5.23
C TRP A 15 -13.47 -6.77 -3.84
N GLN A 16 -13.56 -8.10 -3.77
CA GLN A 16 -13.96 -8.86 -2.59
C GLN A 16 -12.99 -8.76 -1.41
N TRP A 17 -11.69 -8.63 -1.66
CA TRP A 17 -10.73 -8.50 -0.56
C TRP A 17 -10.79 -7.10 0.08
N GLN A 18 -11.09 -6.07 -0.71
CA GLN A 18 -11.15 -4.69 -0.19
C GLN A 18 -12.26 -4.52 0.84
N ASP A 19 -13.35 -5.30 0.73
CA ASP A 19 -14.45 -5.29 1.69
C ASP A 19 -14.03 -5.74 3.09
N SER A 20 -12.98 -6.57 3.19
CA SER A 20 -12.38 -7.01 4.45
C SER A 20 -11.24 -6.09 4.92
N GLY A 21 -11.03 -4.95 4.26
CA GLY A 21 -9.98 -3.99 4.60
C GLY A 21 -10.28 -3.23 5.89
N ALA A 22 -9.39 -3.32 6.89
CA ALA A 22 -9.49 -2.57 8.14
C ALA A 22 -9.47 -1.03 7.93
N CYS A 23 -8.95 -0.55 6.79
CA CYS A 23 -8.98 0.86 6.43
C CYS A 23 -10.39 1.44 6.31
N ARG A 24 -11.41 0.60 6.09
CA ARG A 24 -12.82 1.03 5.97
C ARG A 24 -13.41 1.58 7.27
N GLU A 25 -12.80 1.24 8.40
CA GLU A 25 -13.20 1.74 9.72
C GLU A 25 -12.47 3.04 10.10
N ALA A 26 -11.55 3.51 9.26
CA ALA A 26 -10.75 4.70 9.47
C ALA A 26 -11.08 5.78 8.42
N ASP A 27 -10.69 7.02 8.71
CA ASP A 27 -10.81 8.14 7.79
C ASP A 27 -9.86 7.97 6.59
N ASP A 28 -10.31 8.29 5.38
CA ASP A 28 -9.53 8.10 4.15
C ASP A 28 -8.31 9.03 4.08
N THR A 29 -8.38 10.21 4.69
CA THR A 29 -7.28 11.17 4.77
C THR A 29 -6.09 10.63 5.58
N LEU A 30 -6.30 9.58 6.37
CA LEU A 30 -5.22 8.86 7.05
C LEU A 30 -4.28 8.16 6.04
N PHE A 31 -4.85 7.60 4.97
CA PHE A 31 -4.10 6.83 3.98
C PHE A 31 -3.65 7.70 2.81
N PHE A 32 -4.41 8.75 2.49
CA PHE A 32 -4.17 9.61 1.35
C PHE A 32 -4.00 11.06 1.81
N HIS A 33 -2.75 11.53 1.80
CA HIS A 33 -2.43 12.90 2.22
C HIS A 33 -3.02 13.97 1.29
N PRO A 34 -3.40 15.14 1.84
CA PRO A 34 -3.69 16.32 1.04
C PRO A 34 -2.42 16.89 0.39
N PRO A 35 -2.56 17.68 -0.69
CA PRO A 35 -1.43 18.34 -1.34
C PRO A 35 -0.61 19.17 -0.33
N ASN A 36 0.71 19.07 -0.40
CA ASN A 36 1.69 19.83 0.40
C ASN A 36 1.90 19.39 1.86
N GLU A 37 1.34 18.26 2.31
CA GLU A 37 1.73 17.70 3.62
C GLU A 37 3.19 17.21 3.60
N ARG A 38 4.01 17.64 4.56
CA ARG A 38 5.45 17.32 4.63
C ARG A 38 5.95 17.16 6.07
N GLY A 39 7.17 16.64 6.20
CA GLY A 39 7.90 16.56 7.47
C GLY A 39 7.19 15.70 8.51
N LEU A 40 7.17 16.17 9.76
CA LEU A 40 6.64 15.41 10.90
C LEU A 40 5.15 15.07 10.78
N ALA A 41 4.35 15.91 10.11
CA ALA A 41 2.93 15.64 9.90
C ALA A 41 2.73 14.38 9.04
N ARG A 42 3.39 14.36 7.86
CA ARG A 42 3.42 13.21 6.96
C ARG A 42 3.90 11.94 7.68
N LEU A 43 5.00 12.03 8.43
CA LEU A 43 5.56 10.89 9.15
C LEU A 43 4.60 10.31 10.19
N ARG A 44 3.88 11.18 10.93
CA ARG A 44 2.89 10.74 11.94
C ARG A 44 1.70 10.06 11.27
N ARG A 45 1.19 10.64 10.19
CA ARG A 45 0.09 10.07 9.42
C ARG A 45 0.49 8.71 8.82
N ASP A 46 1.65 8.62 8.16
CA ASP A 46 2.16 7.38 7.58
C ASP A 46 2.31 6.27 8.65
N ARG A 47 2.82 6.59 9.85
CA ARG A 47 2.89 5.63 10.97
C ARG A 47 1.51 5.17 11.43
N ALA A 48 0.56 6.10 11.56
CA ALA A 48 -0.79 5.78 11.97
C ALA A 48 -1.52 4.90 10.92
N ALA A 49 -1.36 5.20 9.63
CA ALA A 49 -1.87 4.36 8.54
C ALA A 49 -1.22 2.96 8.57
N LYS A 50 0.11 2.88 8.72
CA LYS A 50 0.84 1.62 8.87
C LYS A 50 0.36 0.79 10.06
N ALA A 51 -0.02 1.43 11.16
CA ALA A 51 -0.56 0.75 12.35
C ALA A 51 -1.95 0.14 12.10
N VAL A 52 -2.77 0.74 11.23
CA VAL A 52 -4.02 0.11 10.78
C VAL A 52 -3.70 -1.07 9.87
N CYS A 53 -2.80 -0.87 8.88
CA CYS A 53 -2.43 -1.92 7.95
C CYS A 53 -1.82 -3.16 8.64
N SER A 54 -1.06 -2.99 9.72
CA SER A 54 -0.40 -4.11 10.43
C SER A 54 -1.37 -5.12 11.03
N ARG A 55 -2.64 -4.74 11.20
CA ARG A 55 -3.73 -5.58 11.73
C ARG A 55 -4.75 -5.97 10.67
N CYS A 56 -4.57 -5.52 9.43
CA CYS A 56 -5.51 -5.71 8.35
C CYS A 56 -5.41 -7.13 7.77
N PRO A 57 -6.52 -7.89 7.67
CA PRO A 57 -6.49 -9.28 7.22
C PRO A 57 -6.12 -9.44 5.74
N VAL A 58 -6.33 -8.39 4.92
CA VAL A 58 -6.09 -8.38 3.47
C VAL A 58 -4.85 -7.56 3.09
N ARG A 59 -3.94 -7.39 4.05
CA ARG A 59 -2.76 -6.53 3.89
C ARG A 59 -1.88 -6.97 2.71
N ILE A 60 -1.69 -8.28 2.54
CA ILE A 60 -0.79 -8.83 1.53
C ILE A 60 -1.36 -8.59 0.13
N GLU A 61 -2.65 -8.84 -0.06
CA GLU A 61 -3.37 -8.55 -1.30
C GLU A 61 -3.37 -7.06 -1.63
N CYS A 62 -3.50 -6.21 -0.60
CA CYS A 62 -3.43 -4.76 -0.75
C CYS A 62 -2.04 -4.27 -1.20
N ALA A 63 -0.97 -4.82 -0.62
CA ALA A 63 0.40 -4.52 -1.01
C ALA A 63 0.70 -5.00 -2.44
N ASP A 64 0.31 -6.24 -2.77
CA ASP A 64 0.46 -6.82 -4.10
C ASP A 64 -0.22 -5.96 -5.18
N TYR A 65 -1.48 -5.58 -4.92
CA TYR A 65 -2.23 -4.71 -5.80
C TYR A 65 -1.49 -3.40 -6.06
N ALA A 66 -1.04 -2.73 -4.99
CA ALA A 66 -0.39 -1.42 -5.11
C ALA A 66 0.94 -1.45 -5.86
N ILE A 67 1.71 -2.53 -5.71
CA ILE A 67 2.96 -2.74 -6.44
C ILE A 67 2.66 -2.94 -7.93
N ARG A 68 1.70 -3.84 -8.26
CA ARG A 68 1.32 -4.16 -9.64
C ARG A 68 0.73 -2.99 -10.41
N SER A 69 -0.22 -2.27 -9.82
CA SER A 69 -0.88 -1.13 -10.47
C SER A 69 -0.02 0.13 -10.45
N ARG A 70 1.12 0.09 -9.74
CA ARG A 70 1.97 1.25 -9.47
C ARG A 70 1.17 2.41 -8.87
N GLU A 71 0.45 2.14 -7.79
CA GLU A 71 -0.34 3.17 -7.11
C GLU A 71 0.56 4.35 -6.71
N PRO A 72 0.32 5.56 -7.25
CA PRO A 72 1.26 6.67 -7.15
C PRO A 72 1.25 7.34 -5.77
N TYR A 73 0.16 7.20 -5.02
CA TYR A 73 -0.05 7.96 -3.78
C TYR A 73 -0.56 7.11 -2.62
N GLY A 74 -0.25 7.57 -1.41
CA GLY A 74 -0.81 7.06 -0.17
C GLY A 74 -0.20 5.76 0.34
N VAL A 75 -0.80 5.25 1.43
CA VAL A 75 -0.35 4.04 2.14
C VAL A 75 -1.23 2.85 1.76
N TRP A 76 -0.62 1.79 1.22
CA TRP A 76 -1.29 0.59 0.75
C TRP A 76 -0.63 -0.66 1.32
N GLY A 77 -1.39 -1.53 1.99
CA GLY A 77 -0.82 -2.75 2.61
C GLY A 77 0.30 -2.47 3.63
N GLY A 78 0.37 -1.25 4.15
CA GLY A 78 1.44 -0.77 5.02
C GLY A 78 2.64 -0.17 4.28
N LEU A 79 2.65 -0.15 2.95
CA LEU A 79 3.69 0.48 2.14
C LEU A 79 3.36 1.96 1.92
N THR A 80 4.25 2.87 2.29
CA THR A 80 4.19 4.26 1.80
C THR A 80 4.60 4.33 0.33
N GLU A 81 4.44 5.50 -0.27
CA GLU A 81 5.01 5.83 -1.58
C GLU A 81 6.52 5.52 -1.62
N GLU A 82 7.26 5.96 -0.60
CA GLU A 82 8.71 5.75 -0.53
C GLU A 82 9.08 4.26 -0.38
N ASP A 83 8.29 3.49 0.37
CA ASP A 83 8.52 2.05 0.48
C ASP A 83 8.32 1.35 -0.88
N ARG A 84 7.31 1.77 -1.65
CA ARG A 84 7.07 1.25 -3.01
C ARG A 84 8.17 1.65 -3.99
N GLU A 85 8.67 2.89 -3.92
CA GLU A 85 9.81 3.31 -4.76
C GLU A 85 11.07 2.46 -4.51
N ARG A 86 11.34 2.08 -3.25
CA ARG A 86 12.46 1.16 -2.94
C ARG A 86 12.24 -0.23 -3.55
N ILE A 87 11.01 -0.73 -3.55
CA ILE A 87 10.66 -1.99 -4.22
C ILE A 87 10.91 -1.84 -5.73
N TYR A 88 10.36 -0.80 -6.37
CA TYR A 88 10.51 -0.56 -7.81
C TYR A 88 11.96 -0.38 -8.26
N ALA A 89 12.83 0.12 -7.40
CA ALA A 89 14.26 0.22 -7.67
C ALA A 89 14.99 -1.15 -7.64
N ARG A 90 14.47 -2.13 -6.90
CA ARG A 90 15.07 -3.46 -6.74
C ARG A 90 14.55 -4.48 -7.75
N ILE A 91 13.27 -4.38 -8.13
CA ILE A 91 12.62 -5.34 -9.02
C ILE A 91 12.35 -4.72 -10.40
N ALA A 92 12.57 -5.50 -11.45
CA ALA A 92 12.05 -5.15 -12.77
C ALA A 92 10.52 -5.31 -12.74
N ILE A 93 9.76 -4.22 -12.71
CA ILE A 93 8.28 -4.30 -12.67
C ILE A 93 7.69 -5.09 -13.86
N ALA A 94 8.38 -5.12 -14.99
CA ALA A 94 8.00 -5.96 -16.13
C ALA A 94 7.96 -7.46 -15.79
N GLU A 95 8.74 -7.89 -14.79
CA GLU A 95 8.86 -9.27 -14.30
C GLU A 95 7.95 -9.55 -13.10
N TYR A 96 7.31 -8.52 -12.52
CA TYR A 96 6.42 -8.70 -11.38
C TYR A 96 5.15 -9.47 -11.81
N PRO A 97 4.79 -10.58 -11.12
CA PRO A 97 3.64 -11.40 -11.47
C PRO A 97 2.35 -10.60 -11.59
N ARG A 98 1.64 -10.81 -12.71
CA ARG A 98 0.36 -10.17 -12.98
C ARG A 98 -0.85 -10.93 -12.45
N GLN A 99 -0.65 -12.07 -11.79
CA GLN A 99 -1.74 -12.75 -11.09
C GLN A 99 -1.77 -12.33 -9.63
N ARG A 100 -2.96 -12.27 -9.05
CA ARG A 100 -3.14 -11.79 -7.67
C ARG A 100 -2.40 -12.70 -6.70
N GLY A 101 -1.65 -12.09 -5.77
CA GLY A 101 -0.99 -12.78 -4.66
C GLY A 101 0.32 -13.45 -5.03
N GLU A 102 0.61 -13.67 -6.31
CA GLU A 102 1.88 -14.28 -6.76
C GLU A 102 3.08 -13.34 -6.63
N GLY A 103 2.86 -12.03 -6.71
CA GLY A 103 3.95 -11.06 -6.71
C GLY A 103 4.42 -10.65 -5.31
N ALA A 104 3.55 -10.74 -4.31
CA ALA A 104 3.88 -10.37 -2.93
C ALA A 104 5.07 -11.17 -2.38
N ASP A 105 5.21 -12.42 -2.79
CA ASP A 105 6.32 -13.29 -2.37
C ASP A 105 7.69 -12.76 -2.82
N MET A 106 7.79 -12.08 -3.98
CA MET A 106 9.06 -11.51 -4.46
C MET A 106 9.57 -10.33 -3.61
N CYS A 107 8.65 -9.70 -2.87
CA CYS A 107 8.90 -8.53 -2.04
C CYS A 107 8.47 -8.76 -0.58
N SER A 108 8.44 -10.02 -0.13
CA SER A 108 7.92 -10.39 1.19
C SER A 108 8.64 -9.67 2.32
N ASP A 109 9.96 -9.50 2.19
CA ASP A 109 10.81 -8.87 3.19
C ASP A 109 10.55 -7.37 3.29
N GLU A 110 10.40 -6.66 2.16
CA GLU A 110 10.05 -5.24 2.14
C GLU A 110 8.64 -5.02 2.69
N ILE A 111 7.70 -5.86 2.25
CA ILE A 111 6.33 -5.82 2.73
C ILE A 111 6.32 -5.97 4.25
N ALA A 112 7.01 -6.99 4.79
CA ALA A 112 7.14 -7.21 6.24
C ALA A 112 7.83 -6.05 6.97
N ALA A 113 8.94 -5.54 6.42
CA ALA A 113 9.69 -4.43 7.00
C ALA A 113 8.84 -3.15 7.13
N ALA A 114 7.93 -2.91 6.18
CA ALA A 114 7.08 -1.73 6.14
C ALA A 114 6.15 -1.59 7.37
N ILE A 115 5.82 -2.68 8.07
CA ILE A 115 5.03 -2.67 9.31
C ILE A 115 5.83 -3.08 10.57
N SER A 116 7.15 -3.16 10.47
CA SER A 116 8.00 -3.52 11.61
C SER A 116 7.85 -2.53 12.78
N ALA A 117 8.18 -2.96 14.00
CA ALA A 117 8.14 -2.09 15.18
C ALA A 117 8.92 -0.78 14.97
N ARG A 118 10.06 -0.85 14.28
CA ARG A 118 10.84 0.33 13.86
C ARG A 118 10.05 1.24 12.93
N SER A 119 9.41 0.69 11.90
CA SER A 119 8.59 1.44 10.94
C SER A 119 7.39 2.13 11.61
N LEU A 120 6.80 1.46 12.61
CA LEU A 120 5.70 1.98 13.42
C LEU A 120 6.14 2.98 14.50
N GLY A 121 7.44 3.11 14.77
CA GLY A 121 7.98 3.99 15.82
C GLY A 121 7.74 3.46 17.24
N ILE A 122 7.73 2.13 17.41
CA ILE A 122 7.52 1.42 18.69
C ILE A 122 8.87 1.00 19.32
N ALA A 123 9.99 1.21 18.61
CA ALA A 123 11.35 0.85 19.04
C ALA A 123 12.15 2.06 19.52
#